data_AF-X1UHS1-F1
#
_entry.id   AF-X1UHS1-F1
#
_cell.length_a   1.000
_cell.length_b   1.000
_cell.length_c   1.000
_cell.angle_alpha   90.00
_cell.angle_beta   90.00
_cell.angle_gamma   90.00
#
_symmetry.space_group_name_H-M   'P 1'
#
loop_
_entity.id
_entity.type
_entity.pdbx_description
1 polymer ?
#
loop_
_entity_poly.entity_id
_entity_poly.type
_entity_poly.pdbx_seq_one_letter_code
_entity_poly.pdbx_strand_id
1 'polypeptide(L)'
;PPFASSTPKNPKDIEAMLLARAPSDPQLKKRMEAGEEITPIPELAEQVGEEAEAGEEVERGYATFKRDEKGLYYEARCVRAHIKDVANVLQGFLGIKALKSKVANRVYVEPAKIYLGKEEPDGSED
;
A
#
# COMPACT_ATOMS: atom_id res chain seq x y z
N PRO A 1 -4.43 -10.30 15.96
CA PRO A 1 -5.16 -9.02 15.92
C PRO A 1 -5.81 -8.77 14.54
N PRO A 2 -7.13 -8.58 14.47
CA PRO A 2 -7.90 -8.59 13.21
C PRO A 2 -7.72 -7.34 12.31
N PHE A 3 -6.81 -6.43 12.65
CA PHE A 3 -6.70 -5.11 11.99
C PHE A 3 -5.45 -4.92 11.12
N ALA A 4 -4.48 -5.83 11.14
CA ALA A 4 -3.11 -5.55 10.64
C ALA A 4 -2.94 -5.34 9.11
N SER A 5 -3.95 -5.59 8.27
CA SER A 5 -3.80 -5.47 6.80
C SER A 5 -4.64 -4.38 6.14
N SER A 6 -5.60 -3.75 6.84
CA SER A 6 -6.50 -2.74 6.26
C SER A 6 -6.55 -1.42 7.03
N THR A 7 -5.83 -1.30 8.14
CA THR A 7 -5.75 -0.04 8.90
C THR A 7 -4.80 0.93 8.19
N PRO A 8 -5.24 2.18 7.93
CA PRO A 8 -4.36 3.21 7.38
C PRO A 8 -3.16 3.46 8.28
N LYS A 9 -2.01 3.79 7.69
CA LYS A 9 -0.76 4.09 8.41
C LYS A 9 -0.50 5.59 8.59
N ASN A 10 -1.40 6.44 8.09
CA ASN A 10 -1.30 7.89 8.27
C ASN A 10 -2.26 8.30 9.40
N PRO A 11 -1.81 9.06 10.42
CA PRO A 11 -2.66 9.52 11.52
C PRO A 11 -3.94 10.23 11.07
N LYS A 12 -3.88 11.04 10.02
CA LYS A 12 -5.05 11.75 9.46
C LYS A 12 -6.04 10.79 8.81
N ASP A 13 -5.54 9.77 8.13
CA ASP A 13 -6.39 8.76 7.49
C ASP A 13 -7.04 7.84 8.54
N ILE A 14 -6.36 7.60 9.68
CA ILE A 14 -6.91 6.87 10.83
C ILE A 14 -8.05 7.66 11.45
N GLU A 15 -7.84 8.94 11.75
CA GLU A 15 -8.88 9.81 12.32
C GLU A 15 -10.11 9.91 11.40
N ALA A 16 -9.89 10.09 10.09
CA ALA A 16 -10.96 10.10 9.10
C ALA A 16 -11.72 8.76 9.03
N MET A 17 -11.01 7.62 9.12
CA MET A 17 -11.63 6.30 9.18
C MET A 17 -12.50 6.13 10.43
N LEU A 18 -12.00 6.60 11.59
CA LEU A 18 -12.73 6.52 12.87
C LEU A 18 -13.98 7.41 12.85
N LEU A 19 -13.88 8.62 12.31
CA LEU A 19 -15.03 9.51 12.12
C LEU A 19 -16.09 8.90 11.19
N ALA A 20 -15.68 8.30 10.07
CA ALA A 20 -16.61 7.66 9.14
C ALA A 20 -17.31 6.42 9.72
N ARG A 21 -16.69 5.77 10.71
CA ARG A 21 -17.22 4.60 11.42
C ARG A 21 -17.87 4.96 12.75
N ALA A 22 -17.85 6.23 13.14
CA ALA A 22 -18.46 6.68 14.38
C ALA A 22 -19.98 6.40 14.36
N PRO A 23 -20.55 5.94 15.48
CA PRO A 23 -22.00 5.81 15.58
C PRO A 23 -22.66 7.17 15.41
N SER A 24 -23.88 7.18 14.88
CA SER A 24 -24.70 8.40 14.80
C SER A 24 -25.06 8.94 16.19
N ASP A 25 -25.32 10.25 16.30
CA ASP A 25 -25.69 10.89 17.58
C ASP A 25 -26.81 10.16 18.36
N PRO A 26 -27.87 9.63 17.72
CA PRO A 26 -28.90 8.86 18.43
C PRO A 26 -28.39 7.53 18.99
N GLN A 27 -27.39 6.91 18.36
CA GLN A 27 -26.76 5.69 18.85
C GLN A 27 -25.79 6.00 19.99
N LEU A 28 -25.05 7.10 19.91
CA LEU A 28 -24.18 7.57 20.98
C LEU A 28 -24.99 7.80 22.27
N LYS A 29 -26.12 8.51 22.18
CA LYS A 29 -27.01 8.76 23.33
C LYS A 29 -27.49 7.47 23.99
N LYS A 30 -27.94 6.49 23.20
CA LYS A 30 -28.35 5.17 23.73
C LYS A 30 -27.23 4.44 24.45
N ARG A 31 -25.99 4.54 23.96
CA ARG A 31 -24.82 3.90 24.58
C ARG A 31 -24.40 4.60 25.87
N MET A 32 -24.47 5.94 25.90
CA MET A 32 -24.26 6.71 27.13
C MET A 32 -25.32 6.40 28.19
N GLU A 33 -26.59 6.30 27.79
CA GLU A 33 -27.70 5.92 28.69
C GLU A 33 -27.57 4.47 29.20
N ALA A 34 -26.94 3.59 28.42
CA ALA A 34 -26.60 2.23 28.83
C ALA A 34 -25.36 2.15 29.74
N GLY A 35 -24.71 3.29 30.04
CA GLY A 35 -23.55 3.37 30.92
C GLY A 35 -22.23 2.95 30.25
N GLU A 36 -22.16 2.92 28.92
CA GLU A 36 -20.90 2.66 28.21
C GLU A 36 -19.98 3.88 28.25
N GLU A 37 -18.71 3.65 28.60
CA GLU A 37 -17.66 4.66 28.54
C GLU A 37 -17.25 4.89 27.08
N ILE A 38 -17.41 6.12 26.59
CA ILE A 38 -17.12 6.46 25.19
C ILE A 38 -15.77 7.14 25.13
N THR A 39 -14.79 6.44 24.57
CA THR A 39 -13.47 7.00 24.29
C THR A 39 -13.56 8.09 23.20
N PRO A 40 -13.00 9.28 23.42
CA PRO A 40 -12.92 10.31 22.39
C PRO A 40 -12.15 9.83 21.16
N ILE A 41 -12.61 10.25 19.98
CA ILE A 41 -11.98 9.88 18.70
C ILE A 41 -10.48 10.21 18.64
N PRO A 42 -9.98 11.35 19.17
CA PRO A 42 -8.55 11.63 19.17
C PRO A 42 -7.72 10.60 19.94
N GLU A 43 -8.21 10.16 21.09
CA GLU A 43 -7.54 9.16 21.94
C GLU A 43 -7.58 7.77 21.30
N LEU A 44 -8.70 7.44 20.65
CA LEU A 44 -8.83 6.19 19.89
C LEU A 44 -7.93 6.19 18.63
N ALA A 45 -7.74 7.35 17.99
CA ALA A 45 -6.85 7.49 16.83
C ALA A 45 -5.38 7.28 17.20
N GLU A 46 -4.96 7.76 18.38
CA GLU A 46 -3.62 7.54 18.92
C GLU A 46 -3.37 6.05 19.18
N GLN A 47 -4.28 5.37 19.88
CA GLN A 47 -4.18 3.92 20.15
C GLN A 47 -4.10 3.09 18.86
N VAL A 48 -4.95 3.40 17.87
CA VAL A 48 -4.94 2.70 16.57
C VAL A 48 -3.67 3.04 15.78
N GLY A 49 -3.15 4.26 15.89
CA GLY A 49 -1.89 4.68 15.27
C GLY A 49 -0.69 3.90 15.81
N GLU A 50 -0.61 3.73 17.13
CA GLU A 50 0.43 2.92 17.78
C GLU A 50 0.36 1.46 17.37
N GLU A 51 -0.83 0.85 17.37
CA GLU A 51 -1.02 -0.54 16.94
C GLU A 51 -0.70 -0.76 15.44
N ALA A 52 -0.93 0.24 14.61
CA ALA A 52 -0.75 0.16 13.16
C ALA A 52 0.67 0.53 12.69
N GLU A 53 1.59 0.86 13.62
CA GLU A 53 2.90 1.45 13.32
C GLU A 53 2.75 2.63 12.34
N ALA A 54 1.77 3.50 12.62
CA ALA A 54 1.49 4.66 11.80
C ALA A 54 2.62 5.69 11.92
N GLY A 55 3.10 6.21 10.79
CA GLY A 55 4.17 7.19 10.73
C GLY A 55 3.88 8.24 9.67
N GLU A 56 4.45 9.44 9.83
CA GLU A 56 4.29 10.53 8.86
C GLU A 56 4.93 10.19 7.50
N GLU A 57 5.95 9.34 7.47
CA GLU A 57 6.55 8.82 6.25
C GLU A 57 5.72 7.68 5.65
N VAL A 58 4.55 8.03 5.11
CA VAL A 58 3.94 7.20 4.07
C VAL A 58 4.60 7.60 2.75
N GLU A 59 5.67 6.91 2.36
CA GLU A 59 6.24 7.05 1.01
C GLU A 59 5.18 6.69 -0.04
N ARG A 60 4.43 7.70 -0.50
CA ARG A 60 3.50 7.60 -1.64
C ARG A 60 4.31 7.64 -2.94
N GLY A 61 5.18 6.66 -3.15
CA GLY A 61 6.00 6.54 -4.36
C GLY A 61 5.32 5.65 -5.39
N TYR A 62 4.48 6.21 -6.27
CA TYR A 62 3.83 5.42 -7.33
C TYR A 62 4.18 5.83 -8.77
N ALA A 63 4.94 6.90 -9.01
CA ALA A 63 5.26 7.35 -10.38
C ALA A 63 6.76 7.53 -10.70
N THR A 64 7.66 7.38 -9.73
CA THR A 64 9.11 7.62 -9.92
C THR A 64 9.93 6.39 -9.55
N PHE A 65 11.19 6.34 -10.02
CA PHE A 65 12.15 5.34 -9.56
C PHE A 65 12.40 5.50 -8.06
N LYS A 66 12.44 4.37 -7.35
CA LYS A 66 12.78 4.38 -5.93
C LYS A 66 14.27 4.67 -5.75
N ARG A 67 14.65 5.23 -4.60
CA ARG A 67 16.03 5.62 -4.28
C ARG A 67 16.47 4.99 -2.96
N ASP A 68 17.74 4.62 -2.84
CA ASP A 68 18.41 4.32 -1.57
C ASP A 68 19.87 4.82 -1.61
N GLU A 69 20.70 4.42 -0.63
CA GLU A 69 22.12 4.81 -0.52
C GLU A 69 22.96 4.49 -1.77
N LYS A 70 22.53 3.54 -2.60
CA LYS A 70 23.21 3.16 -3.86
C LYS A 70 22.64 3.87 -5.09
N GLY A 71 21.72 4.81 -4.89
CA GLY A 71 21.06 5.59 -5.93
C GLY A 71 19.70 5.04 -6.34
N LEU A 72 19.29 5.34 -7.57
CA LEU A 72 18.01 4.91 -8.12
C LEU A 72 18.03 3.41 -8.42
N TYR A 73 16.91 2.76 -8.12
CA TYR A 73 16.70 1.37 -8.44
C TYR A 73 15.30 1.10 -8.97
N TYR A 74 15.22 0.01 -9.73
CA TYR A 74 13.98 -0.60 -10.17
C TYR A 74 13.76 -1.92 -9.44
N GLU A 75 12.55 -2.16 -8.96
CA GLU A 75 12.26 -3.39 -8.21
C GLU A 75 12.03 -4.56 -9.18
N ALA A 76 12.59 -5.73 -8.85
CA ALA A 76 12.40 -6.97 -9.59
C ALA A 76 10.92 -7.34 -9.80
N ARG A 77 10.05 -6.98 -8.83
CA ARG A 77 8.60 -7.19 -8.93
C ARG A 77 7.97 -6.41 -10.09
N CYS A 78 8.49 -5.23 -10.41
CA CYS A 78 8.01 -4.40 -11.51
C CYS A 78 8.45 -4.97 -12.86
N VAL A 79 9.68 -5.48 -12.96
CA VAL A 79 10.13 -6.25 -14.15
C VAL A 79 9.25 -7.46 -14.38
N ARG A 80 8.99 -8.26 -13.32
CA ARG A 80 8.10 -9.42 -13.41
C ARG A 80 6.67 -9.02 -13.81
N ALA A 81 6.18 -7.86 -13.38
CA ALA A 81 4.88 -7.34 -13.80
C ALA A 81 4.86 -7.06 -15.32
N HIS A 82 5.86 -6.38 -15.86
CA HIS A 82 5.96 -6.15 -17.31
C HIS A 82 6.01 -7.44 -18.13
N ILE A 83 6.79 -8.44 -17.70
CA ILE A 83 6.86 -9.74 -18.39
C ILE A 83 5.49 -10.43 -18.36
N LYS A 84 4.75 -10.33 -17.24
CA LYS A 84 3.39 -10.86 -17.13
C LYS A 84 2.41 -10.14 -18.06
N ASP A 85 2.59 -8.85 -18.31
CA ASP A 85 1.74 -8.08 -19.20
C ASP A 85 2.02 -8.41 -20.68
N VAL A 86 3.31 -8.52 -21.05
CA VAL A 86 3.70 -9.05 -22.37
C VAL A 86 3.13 -10.45 -22.59
N ALA A 87 3.25 -11.33 -21.60
CA ALA A 87 2.69 -12.68 -21.65
C ALA A 87 1.16 -12.67 -21.84
N ASN A 88 0.46 -11.71 -21.25
CA ASN A 88 -0.98 -11.57 -21.39
C ASN A 88 -1.38 -11.15 -22.81
N VAL A 89 -0.60 -10.26 -23.44
CA VAL A 89 -0.81 -9.85 -24.84
C VAL A 89 -0.52 -11.00 -25.80
N LEU A 90 0.59 -11.72 -25.58
CA LEU A 90 1.03 -12.80 -26.47
C LEU A 90 0.21 -14.09 -26.37
N GLN A 91 -0.52 -14.31 -25.27
CA GLN A 91 -1.20 -15.60 -25.04
C GLN A 91 -2.18 -15.99 -26.15
N GLY A 92 -2.87 -15.01 -26.74
CA GLY A 92 -3.81 -15.24 -27.85
C GLY A 92 -3.09 -15.60 -29.15
N PHE A 93 -2.00 -14.90 -29.46
CA PHE A 93 -1.18 -15.16 -30.65
C PHE A 93 -0.48 -16.52 -30.61
N LEU A 94 -0.02 -16.93 -29.43
CA LEU A 94 0.70 -18.19 -29.25
C LEU A 94 -0.23 -19.40 -29.02
N GLY A 95 -1.53 -19.17 -28.82
CA GLY A 95 -2.48 -20.23 -28.48
C GLY A 95 -2.22 -20.89 -27.12
N ILE A 96 -1.45 -20.25 -26.23
CA ILE A 96 -1.07 -20.83 -24.93
C ILE A 96 -2.03 -20.35 -23.85
N LYS A 97 -2.85 -21.27 -23.33
CA LYS A 97 -3.76 -20.98 -22.23
C LYS A 97 -3.00 -20.57 -20.96
N ALA A 98 -3.47 -19.47 -20.34
CA ALA A 98 -2.98 -18.97 -19.05
C ALA A 98 -1.45 -18.70 -19.04
N LEU A 99 -0.92 -18.16 -20.14
CA LEU A 99 0.51 -17.85 -20.27
C LEU A 99 1.00 -16.90 -19.17
N LYS A 100 0.21 -15.87 -18.84
CA LYS A 100 0.49 -14.93 -17.72
C LYS A 100 0.75 -15.67 -16.40
N SER A 101 -0.10 -16.64 -16.04
CA SER A 101 0.05 -17.41 -14.79
C SER A 101 1.25 -18.36 -14.84
N LYS A 102 1.51 -18.96 -16.01
CA LYS A 102 2.70 -19.82 -16.20
C LYS A 102 3.99 -19.03 -16.03
N VAL A 103 4.04 -17.82 -16.57
CA VAL A 103 5.16 -16.87 -16.42
C VAL A 103 5.31 -16.44 -14.97
N ALA A 104 4.21 -16.06 -14.31
CA ALA A 104 4.26 -15.69 -12.90
C ALA A 104 4.93 -16.78 -12.05
N ASN A 105 4.63 -18.06 -12.27
CA ASN A 105 5.15 -19.16 -11.45
C ASN A 105 6.53 -19.70 -11.87
N ARG A 106 7.09 -19.23 -12.99
CA ARG A 106 8.36 -19.76 -13.54
C ARG A 106 9.44 -18.71 -13.75
N VAL A 107 9.07 -17.42 -13.75
CA VAL A 107 10.02 -16.32 -13.93
C VAL A 107 10.36 -15.73 -12.58
N TYR A 108 11.63 -15.90 -12.20
CA TYR A 108 12.26 -15.32 -11.03
C TYR A 108 13.23 -14.24 -11.51
N VAL A 109 13.11 -13.03 -10.98
CA VAL A 109 13.95 -11.90 -11.35
C VAL A 109 14.84 -11.60 -10.16
N GLU A 110 16.14 -11.65 -10.38
CA GLU A 110 17.16 -11.35 -9.39
C GLU A 110 18.20 -10.40 -9.97
N PRO A 111 18.78 -9.49 -9.18
CA PRO A 111 18.52 -9.24 -7.75
C PRO A 111 17.19 -8.52 -7.50
N ALA A 112 16.73 -8.46 -6.24
CA ALA A 112 15.48 -7.79 -5.86
C ALA A 112 15.44 -6.28 -6.21
N LYS A 113 16.61 -5.64 -6.22
CA LYS A 113 16.82 -4.23 -6.61
C LYS A 113 17.80 -4.16 -7.78
N ILE A 114 17.37 -3.57 -8.89
CA ILE A 114 18.17 -3.37 -10.10
C ILE A 114 18.59 -1.90 -10.12
N TYR A 115 19.84 -1.62 -9.75
CA TYR A 115 20.36 -0.25 -9.68
C TYR A 115 20.62 0.32 -11.07
N LEU A 116 20.25 1.59 -11.27
CA LEU A 116 20.36 2.29 -12.55
C LEU A 116 21.70 3.00 -12.75
N GLY A 117 22.56 3.02 -11.72
CA GLY A 117 23.84 3.73 -11.75
C GLY A 117 23.69 5.25 -11.79
N LYS A 118 22.54 5.77 -11.36
CA LYS A 118 22.23 7.20 -11.30
C LYS A 118 21.67 7.55 -9.94
N GLU A 119 22.01 8.74 -9.46
CA GLU A 119 21.36 9.28 -8.27
C GLU A 119 20.05 9.96 -8.64
N GLU A 120 20.02 10.74 -9.72
CA GLU A 120 18.88 11.57 -10.13
C GLU A 120 18.25 11.04 -11.44
N PRO A 121 16.92 11.17 -11.64
CA PRO A 121 16.28 10.87 -12.91
C PRO A 121 16.68 11.91 -13.97
N ASP A 122 16.74 11.48 -15.23
CA ASP A 122 17.14 12.37 -16.34
C ASP A 122 16.07 13.41 -16.74
N GLY A 123 14.87 13.34 -16.15
CA GLY A 123 13.78 14.28 -16.42
C GLY A 123 12.90 14.49 -15.21
N SER A 124 12.48 15.73 -15.01
CA SER A 124 11.37 16.15 -14.15
C SER A 124 10.18 16.50 -15.06
N GLU A 125 8.96 16.13 -14.65
CA GLU A 125 7.76 16.73 -15.22
C GLU A 125 7.62 18.13 -14.63
N ASP A 126 8.16 19.13 -15.33
CA ASP A 126 7.84 20.55 -15.15
C ASP A 126 6.72 20.98 -16.12
#